data_AF-A0A6M5IUL8-F1
#
_entry.id   AF-A0A6M5IUL8-F1
#
_cell.length_a   1.000
_cell.length_b   1.000
_cell.length_c   1.000
_cell.angle_alpha   90.00
_cell.angle_beta   90.00
_cell.angle_gamma   90.00
#
_symmetry.space_group_name_H-M   'P 1'
#
loop_
_entity.id
_entity.type
_entity.pdbx_description
1 polymer ?
#
loop_
_entity_poly.entity_id
_entity_poly.type
_entity_poly.pdbx_seq_one_letter_code
_entity_poly.pdbx_strand_id
1 'polypeptide(L)'
;MNGRRLLRLTLGVFALVFLVGAADIGAAALWTAPALPLAATANVATATVSAGGGSATTFEYKFSAATLPANQSPAIVPFTFQNTGTSPLTFGVAVTTTGTLPATAVSLTYWLGTGAAGVCAASVPGSGTTVGTLASTPSLPGAFSSVAPGTTLTLCAATRLSTSVAQSQGLSLTASFALTGSVGLWTATAGTTPGFTQSVYRIGPPTDLQCANVTILGVGDVARFSWAQVPGATTYTVSRTVSGTTTVITTVAQPSGSTRPQVDIGSLQLGLSTVLSAGSIPITITANETTYGTTSTGVTRNANYSVLLNVTCGT
;
A
#
# COMPACT_ATOMS: atom_id res chain seq x y z
N MET A 1 -34.95 -31.56 22.48
CA MET A 1 -34.59 -31.28 21.06
C MET A 1 -34.71 -29.79 20.81
N ASN A 2 -33.66 -28.96 20.98
CA ASN A 2 -33.72 -27.52 20.62
C ASN A 2 -32.34 -26.86 20.32
N GLY A 3 -31.21 -27.55 20.48
CA GLY A 3 -29.88 -26.95 20.25
C GLY A 3 -29.40 -26.87 18.79
N ARG A 4 -30.02 -27.62 17.86
CA ARG A 4 -29.55 -27.70 16.45
C ARG A 4 -30.10 -26.59 15.54
N ARG A 5 -31.12 -25.84 15.96
CA ARG A 5 -31.70 -24.74 15.16
C ARG A 5 -30.98 -23.40 15.34
N LEU A 6 -30.40 -23.13 16.53
CA LEU A 6 -29.64 -21.90 16.75
C LEU A 6 -28.29 -21.89 16.00
N LEU A 7 -27.62 -23.04 15.89
CA LEU A 7 -26.30 -23.11 15.24
C LEU A 7 -26.33 -22.77 13.74
N ARG A 8 -27.45 -23.07 13.05
CA ARG A 8 -27.62 -22.77 11.61
C ARG A 8 -27.96 -21.30 11.34
N LEU A 9 -28.57 -20.61 12.30
CA LEU A 9 -28.89 -19.19 12.18
C LEU A 9 -27.66 -18.31 12.43
N THR A 10 -26.79 -18.68 13.36
CA THR A 10 -25.53 -17.95 13.61
C THR A 10 -24.49 -18.11 12.50
N LEU A 11 -24.40 -19.30 11.88
CA LEU A 11 -23.53 -19.54 10.73
C LEU A 11 -24.00 -18.80 9.46
N GLY A 12 -25.31 -18.67 9.26
CA GLY A 12 -25.88 -17.94 8.13
C GLY A 12 -25.62 -16.43 8.19
N VAL A 13 -25.69 -15.83 9.39
CA VAL A 13 -25.41 -14.40 9.57
C VAL A 13 -23.91 -14.10 9.44
N PHE A 14 -23.03 -14.98 9.95
CA PHE A 14 -21.57 -14.81 9.77
C PHE A 14 -21.15 -14.93 8.30
N ALA A 15 -21.75 -15.86 7.54
CA ALA A 15 -21.45 -16.01 6.12
C ALA A 15 -21.99 -14.83 5.27
N LEU A 16 -23.15 -14.26 5.65
CA LEU A 16 -23.71 -13.10 4.93
C LEU A 16 -22.90 -11.82 5.17
N VAL A 17 -22.38 -11.61 6.39
CA VAL A 17 -21.49 -10.47 6.70
C VAL A 17 -20.15 -10.63 5.97
N PHE A 18 -19.64 -11.85 5.80
CA PHE A 18 -18.42 -12.11 5.03
C PHE A 18 -18.62 -11.97 3.51
N LEU A 19 -19.80 -12.32 2.99
CA LEU A 19 -20.09 -12.19 1.55
C LEU A 19 -20.37 -10.75 1.10
N VAL A 20 -20.96 -9.90 1.96
CA VAL A 20 -21.15 -8.48 1.62
C VAL A 20 -19.81 -7.74 1.59
N GLY A 21 -18.84 -8.13 2.41
CA GLY A 21 -17.46 -7.61 2.33
C GLY A 21 -16.68 -8.04 1.08
N ALA A 22 -17.15 -9.05 0.33
CA ALA A 22 -16.52 -9.54 -0.89
C ALA A 22 -17.16 -8.99 -2.18
N ALA A 23 -18.34 -8.35 -2.09
CA ALA A 23 -19.06 -7.80 -3.24
C ALA A 23 -18.88 -6.28 -3.41
N ASP A 24 -18.36 -5.57 -2.39
CA ASP A 24 -17.88 -4.21 -2.59
C ASP A 24 -16.51 -4.22 -3.25
N ILE A 25 -16.50 -3.83 -4.52
CA ILE A 25 -15.30 -3.52 -5.31
C ILE A 25 -14.60 -2.26 -4.74
N GLY A 26 -15.18 -1.62 -3.71
CA GLY A 26 -14.55 -0.59 -2.89
C GLY A 26 -13.97 -1.19 -1.61
N ALA A 27 -12.66 -1.42 -1.57
CA ALA A 27 -11.95 -1.76 -0.35
C ALA A 27 -12.20 -0.69 0.73
N ALA A 28 -12.91 -1.04 1.80
CA ALA A 28 -13.05 -0.20 2.98
C ALA A 28 -11.94 -0.56 3.97
N ALA A 29 -10.97 0.33 4.16
CA ALA A 29 -9.98 0.20 5.21
C ALA A 29 -10.53 0.82 6.50
N LEU A 30 -10.71 0.00 7.52
CA LEU A 30 -11.14 0.44 8.83
C LEU A 30 -9.91 0.83 9.67
N TRP A 31 -9.85 2.09 10.08
CA TRP A 31 -8.93 2.55 11.12
C TRP A 31 -9.59 2.36 12.48
N THR A 32 -9.01 1.52 13.31
CA THR A 32 -9.30 1.54 14.75
C THR A 32 -7.98 1.62 15.49
N ALA A 33 -7.79 2.71 16.21
CA ALA A 33 -6.65 2.90 17.07
C ALA A 33 -7.12 3.21 18.49
N PRO A 34 -6.45 2.70 19.52
CA PRO A 34 -6.62 3.21 20.87
C PRO A 34 -6.26 4.70 20.91
N ALA A 35 -7.05 5.45 21.67
CA ALA A 35 -6.73 6.84 21.93
C ALA A 35 -5.45 6.93 22.78
N LEU A 36 -4.43 7.64 22.30
CA LEU A 36 -3.25 7.96 23.10
C LEU A 36 -3.41 9.36 23.71
N PRO A 37 -3.37 9.49 25.04
CA PRO A 37 -3.38 10.81 25.65
C PRO A 37 -2.01 11.45 25.41
N LEU A 38 -1.93 12.34 24.43
CA LEU A 38 -0.86 13.33 24.36
C LEU A 38 -1.18 14.43 25.40
N ALA A 39 -0.15 15.07 25.95
CA ALA A 39 -0.32 16.24 26.79
C ALA A 39 0.86 17.18 26.57
N ALA A 40 0.57 18.46 26.39
CA ALA A 40 1.52 19.54 26.47
C ALA A 40 1.18 20.36 27.72
N THR A 41 2.07 21.21 28.23
CA THR A 41 1.70 22.15 29.31
C THR A 41 2.50 23.43 29.14
N ALA A 42 1.84 24.58 29.15
CA ALA A 42 2.45 25.91 29.20
C ALA A 42 1.78 26.71 30.34
N ASN A 43 2.52 27.54 31.09
CA ASN A 43 1.98 28.42 32.14
C ASN A 43 2.09 29.86 31.63
N VAL A 44 1.05 30.71 31.55
CA VAL A 44 -0.02 31.08 32.51
C VAL A 44 -1.42 30.55 32.10
N ALA A 45 -1.50 29.69 31.09
CA ALA A 45 -2.71 28.99 30.67
C ALA A 45 -2.39 27.53 30.32
N THR A 46 -2.79 26.59 31.18
CA THR A 46 -2.47 25.15 31.10
C THR A 46 -3.05 24.49 29.84
N ALA A 47 -2.32 24.51 28.72
CA ALA A 47 -2.77 23.93 27.46
C ALA A 47 -2.43 22.43 27.38
N THR A 48 -3.32 21.51 27.77
CA THR A 48 -3.12 20.07 27.50
C THR A 48 -3.93 19.62 26.27
N VAL A 49 -3.30 18.82 25.39
CA VAL A 49 -3.88 18.35 24.11
C VAL A 49 -3.72 16.85 24.01
N SER A 50 -4.80 16.08 24.17
CA SER A 50 -4.82 14.64 23.94
C SER A 50 -5.36 14.33 22.55
N ALA A 51 -4.61 13.57 21.74
CA ALA A 51 -5.08 13.08 20.45
C ALA A 51 -5.01 11.57 20.36
N GLY A 52 -6.19 10.96 20.28
CA GLY A 52 -6.35 9.56 20.03
C GLY A 52 -6.62 9.23 18.57
N GLY A 53 -5.92 8.25 18.01
CA GLY A 53 -6.02 7.83 16.61
C GLY A 53 -4.69 7.27 16.07
N GLY A 54 -4.74 6.34 15.11
CA GLY A 54 -3.59 5.91 14.29
C GLY A 54 -2.49 4.99 14.85
N SER A 55 -2.66 4.16 15.89
CA SER A 55 -1.59 3.23 16.31
C SER A 55 -1.72 1.81 15.73
N ALA A 56 -0.66 1.36 15.06
CA ALA A 56 -0.29 -0.02 14.69
C ALA A 56 -1.08 -0.74 13.57
N THR A 57 -1.68 -0.01 12.63
CA THR A 57 -2.28 -0.63 11.44
C THR A 57 -1.53 -0.21 10.17
N THR A 58 -1.10 -1.20 9.39
CA THR A 58 -0.55 -0.97 8.05
C THR A 58 -1.71 -0.78 7.09
N PHE A 59 -1.74 0.35 6.39
CA PHE A 59 -2.71 0.59 5.32
C PHE A 59 -2.06 0.22 3.99
N GLU A 60 -2.78 -0.51 3.14
CA GLU A 60 -2.29 -0.86 1.81
C GLU A 60 -3.19 -0.25 0.72
N TYR A 61 -2.63 0.58 -0.16
CA TYR A 61 -3.32 1.08 -1.35
C TYR A 61 -3.46 -0.04 -2.38
N LYS A 62 -4.69 -0.58 -2.50
CA LYS A 62 -5.03 -1.67 -3.42
C LYS A 62 -6.31 -1.33 -4.18
N PHE A 63 -6.17 -0.65 -5.31
CA PHE A 63 -7.28 -0.27 -6.19
C PHE A 63 -6.90 -0.46 -7.66
N SER A 64 -7.91 -0.61 -8.51
CA SER A 64 -7.70 -0.90 -9.94
C SER A 64 -7.01 0.26 -10.64
N ALA A 65 -6.28 -0.01 -11.72
CA ALA A 65 -5.64 1.03 -12.52
C ALA A 65 -6.65 2.04 -13.12
N ALA A 66 -7.92 1.65 -13.28
CA ALA A 66 -8.98 2.52 -13.77
C ALA A 66 -9.61 3.40 -12.68
N THR A 67 -9.28 3.18 -11.40
CA THR A 67 -9.84 3.94 -10.28
C THR A 67 -9.17 5.32 -10.19
N LEU A 68 -9.92 6.36 -10.52
CA LEU A 68 -9.48 7.75 -10.34
C LEU A 68 -9.23 8.06 -8.84
N PRO A 69 -8.28 8.95 -8.50
CA PRO A 69 -8.01 9.32 -7.11
C PRO A 69 -9.22 9.79 -6.30
N ALA A 70 -10.16 10.48 -6.95
CA ALA A 70 -11.41 10.95 -6.34
C ALA A 70 -12.34 9.79 -5.90
N ASN A 71 -12.19 8.62 -6.50
CA ASN A 71 -13.02 7.43 -6.26
C ASN A 71 -12.32 6.39 -5.37
N GLN A 72 -11.07 6.64 -4.97
CA GLN A 72 -10.39 5.81 -3.99
C GLN A 72 -11.07 5.96 -2.63
N SER A 73 -11.27 4.84 -1.94
CA SER A 73 -11.74 4.85 -0.55
C SER A 73 -10.64 5.46 0.32
N PRO A 74 -10.89 6.62 0.96
CA PRO A 74 -9.90 7.25 1.82
C PRO A 74 -9.74 6.48 3.12
N ALA A 75 -8.52 6.49 3.63
CA ALA A 75 -8.22 6.15 5.01
C ALA A 75 -8.61 7.32 5.91
N ILE A 76 -9.70 7.21 6.70
CA ILE A 76 -10.20 8.30 7.57
C ILE A 76 -9.83 8.05 9.03
N VAL A 77 -9.28 9.06 9.70
CA VAL A 77 -8.85 9.02 11.09
C VAL A 77 -9.37 10.23 11.86
N PRO A 78 -10.03 10.02 13.01
CA PRO A 78 -10.32 11.10 13.95
C PRO A 78 -9.08 11.43 14.79
N PHE A 79 -8.84 12.71 15.01
CA PHE A 79 -7.95 13.24 16.04
C PHE A 79 -8.78 14.15 16.93
N THR A 80 -8.92 13.80 18.20
CA THR A 80 -9.57 14.69 19.17
C THR A 80 -8.58 15.74 19.66
N PHE A 81 -9.07 16.95 19.91
CA PHE A 81 -8.33 18.08 20.47
C PHE A 81 -9.19 18.65 21.59
N GLN A 82 -8.63 18.74 22.78
CA GLN A 82 -9.31 19.34 23.92
C GLN A 82 -8.52 20.57 24.38
N ASN A 83 -9.20 21.69 24.60
CA ASN A 83 -8.61 22.81 25.34
C ASN A 83 -9.03 22.70 26.81
N THR A 84 -8.16 22.19 27.66
CA THR A 84 -8.37 22.09 29.11
C THR A 84 -7.84 23.30 29.88
N GLY A 85 -7.24 24.27 29.17
CA GLY A 85 -6.68 25.47 29.77
C GLY A 85 -7.74 26.53 30.08
N THR A 86 -7.27 27.71 30.46
CA THR A 86 -8.11 28.86 30.84
C THR A 86 -8.16 29.96 29.78
N SER A 87 -7.43 29.81 28.67
CA SER A 87 -7.37 30.77 27.56
C SER A 87 -7.65 30.09 26.22
N PRO A 88 -8.18 30.81 25.21
CA PRO A 88 -8.33 30.27 23.87
C PRO A 88 -7.00 29.78 23.28
N LEU A 89 -7.02 28.64 22.59
CA LEU A 89 -5.85 28.03 21.96
C LEU A 89 -5.94 28.07 20.44
N THR A 90 -4.82 28.40 19.79
CA THR A 90 -4.61 28.14 18.36
C THR A 90 -3.85 26.83 18.22
N PHE A 91 -4.44 25.86 17.50
CA PHE A 91 -3.80 24.57 17.23
C PHE A 91 -3.01 24.58 15.93
N GLY A 92 -1.95 23.79 15.90
CA GLY A 92 -1.13 23.50 14.72
C GLY A 92 -0.82 22.01 14.64
N VAL A 93 -0.67 21.51 13.42
CA VAL A 93 -0.29 20.13 13.13
C VAL A 93 0.92 20.15 12.21
N ALA A 94 1.97 19.43 12.59
CA ALA A 94 3.10 19.13 11.73
C ALA A 94 3.12 17.63 11.43
N VAL A 95 3.59 17.27 10.23
CA VAL A 95 3.74 15.86 9.81
C VAL A 95 5.21 15.60 9.58
N THR A 96 5.70 14.48 10.13
CA THR A 96 6.99 13.92 9.75
C THR A 96 6.77 12.61 9.04
N THR A 97 7.61 12.30 8.05
CA THR A 97 7.47 11.10 7.24
C THR A 97 8.82 10.41 7.03
N THR A 98 8.81 9.09 6.94
CA THR A 98 9.98 8.25 6.64
C THR A 98 9.56 7.12 5.71
N GLY A 99 10.42 6.70 4.78
CA GLY A 99 10.12 5.58 3.89
C GLY A 99 10.51 5.87 2.45
N THR A 100 10.08 5.00 1.54
CA THR A 100 10.42 5.05 0.11
C THR A 100 9.31 5.65 -0.75
N LEU A 101 8.06 5.65 -0.28
CA LEU A 101 6.95 6.31 -0.96
C LEU A 101 7.05 7.84 -0.71
N PRO A 102 7.16 8.68 -1.76
CA PRO A 102 7.25 10.12 -1.58
C PRO A 102 6.04 10.70 -0.85
N ALA A 103 6.26 11.56 0.14
CA ALA A 103 5.19 12.21 0.89
C ALA A 103 4.28 13.12 0.02
N THR A 104 4.77 13.56 -1.14
CA THR A 104 3.99 14.28 -2.16
C THR A 104 3.03 13.36 -2.92
N ALA A 105 3.25 12.05 -2.92
CA ALA A 105 2.39 11.07 -3.59
C ALA A 105 1.14 10.70 -2.76
N VAL A 106 1.01 11.24 -1.53
CA VAL A 106 -0.12 11.01 -0.65
C VAL A 106 -0.80 12.34 -0.33
N SER A 107 -2.02 12.51 -0.83
CA SER A 107 -2.86 13.66 -0.47
C SER A 107 -3.39 13.49 0.94
N LEU A 108 -3.45 14.60 1.66
CA LEU A 108 -4.00 14.70 3.01
C LEU A 108 -5.15 15.70 2.98
N THR A 109 -6.29 15.32 3.53
CA THR A 109 -7.47 16.17 3.65
C THR A 109 -7.88 16.28 5.11
N TYR A 110 -8.14 17.50 5.58
CA TYR A 110 -8.69 17.74 6.90
C TYR A 110 -10.11 18.30 6.84
N TRP A 111 -10.94 17.96 7.83
CA TRP A 111 -12.23 18.62 8.08
C TRP A 111 -12.59 18.53 9.56
N LEU A 112 -13.55 19.35 9.98
CA LEU A 112 -14.08 19.29 11.34
C LEU A 112 -15.09 18.14 11.45
N GLY A 113 -14.95 17.30 12.48
CA GLY A 113 -15.97 16.31 12.85
C GLY A 113 -17.24 17.00 13.31
N THR A 114 -18.40 16.43 12.98
CA THR A 114 -19.71 17.02 13.28
C THR A 114 -20.45 16.24 14.37
N GLY A 115 -21.43 16.88 15.01
CA GLY A 115 -22.23 16.31 16.10
C GLY A 115 -21.61 16.47 17.50
N ALA A 116 -22.41 16.14 18.53
CA ALA A 116 -22.05 16.36 19.94
C ALA A 116 -20.83 15.55 20.43
N ALA A 117 -20.42 14.53 19.68
CA ALA A 117 -19.24 13.71 19.96
C ALA A 117 -18.08 13.95 18.97
N GLY A 118 -18.21 14.91 18.03
CA GLY A 118 -17.19 15.20 17.02
C GLY A 118 -16.83 13.97 16.20
N VAL A 119 -17.80 13.36 15.52
CA VAL A 119 -17.59 12.12 14.76
C VAL A 119 -17.15 12.45 13.33
N CYS A 120 -16.18 11.70 12.81
CA CYS A 120 -15.81 11.80 11.41
C CYS A 120 -16.85 11.13 10.51
N ALA A 121 -17.29 11.85 9.48
CA ALA A 121 -18.10 11.27 8.42
C ALA A 121 -17.39 10.07 7.78
N ALA A 122 -18.17 9.07 7.36
CA ALA A 122 -17.64 7.86 6.71
C ALA A 122 -16.99 8.14 5.34
N SER A 123 -17.22 9.33 4.78
CA SER A 123 -16.62 9.82 3.55
C SER A 123 -16.13 11.25 3.73
N VAL A 124 -15.16 11.64 2.89
CA VAL A 124 -14.68 13.03 2.85
C VAL A 124 -15.83 13.94 2.40
N PRO A 125 -16.20 14.97 3.19
CA PRO A 125 -17.26 15.89 2.81
C PRO A 125 -16.92 16.69 1.55
N GLY A 126 -17.95 17.07 0.78
CA GLY A 126 -17.78 17.91 -0.42
C GLY A 126 -17.42 19.37 -0.13
N SER A 127 -17.57 19.83 1.12
CA SER A 127 -17.28 21.21 1.56
C SER A 127 -16.72 21.23 2.98
N GLY A 128 -16.12 22.36 3.38
CA GLY A 128 -15.54 22.52 4.72
C GLY A 128 -14.25 21.71 4.94
N THR A 129 -13.64 21.24 3.85
CA THR A 129 -12.38 20.50 3.86
C THR A 129 -11.22 21.41 3.48
N THR A 130 -10.02 21.08 3.96
CA THR A 130 -8.75 21.63 3.50
C THR A 130 -7.90 20.50 2.93
N VAL A 131 -7.21 20.74 1.82
CA VAL A 131 -6.50 19.69 1.07
C VAL A 131 -5.05 20.09 0.86
N GLY A 132 -4.14 19.14 1.07
CA GLY A 132 -2.71 19.26 0.85
C GLY A 132 -2.09 17.89 0.61
N THR A 133 -0.82 17.74 0.94
CA THR A 133 -0.10 16.45 0.89
C THR A 133 0.58 16.19 2.22
N LEU A 134 1.13 14.99 2.42
CA LEU A 134 1.96 14.74 3.61
C LEU A 134 3.26 15.57 3.60
N ALA A 135 3.74 16.00 2.42
CA ALA A 135 4.91 16.88 2.29
C ALA A 135 4.59 18.36 2.51
N SER A 136 3.37 18.78 2.14
CA SER A 136 2.86 20.15 2.31
C SER A 136 1.48 20.06 2.95
N THR A 137 1.48 19.94 4.27
CA THR A 137 0.28 19.69 5.07
C THR A 137 -0.75 20.80 4.89
N PRO A 138 -2.04 20.46 4.72
CA PRO A 138 -3.09 21.46 4.64
C PRO A 138 -3.22 22.25 5.94
N SER A 139 -3.75 23.47 5.84
CA SER A 139 -4.15 24.25 7.00
C SER A 139 -5.26 23.55 7.77
N LEU A 140 -5.32 23.74 9.08
CA LEU A 140 -6.44 23.24 9.88
C LEU A 140 -7.73 24.00 9.53
N PRO A 141 -8.91 23.37 9.67
CA PRO A 141 -10.19 24.06 9.58
C PRO A 141 -10.25 25.26 10.55
N GLY A 142 -10.95 26.33 10.17
CA GLY A 142 -10.95 27.59 10.92
C GLY A 142 -11.34 27.49 12.40
N ALA A 143 -12.13 26.47 12.77
CA ALA A 143 -12.49 26.19 14.16
C ALA A 143 -11.27 25.94 15.09
N PHE A 144 -10.13 25.51 14.54
CA PHE A 144 -8.89 25.25 15.29
C PHE A 144 -8.04 26.50 15.52
N SER A 145 -8.41 27.65 14.95
CA SER A 145 -7.66 28.91 15.10
C SER A 145 -7.87 29.60 16.45
N SER A 146 -8.99 29.34 17.13
CA SER A 146 -9.29 29.86 18.46
C SER A 146 -10.30 28.95 19.17
N VAL A 147 -9.78 27.97 19.90
CA VAL A 147 -10.58 26.98 20.63
C VAL A 147 -10.78 27.45 22.06
N ALA A 148 -12.03 27.69 22.46
CA ALA A 148 -12.35 28.17 23.79
C ALA A 148 -11.99 27.16 24.90
N PRO A 149 -11.69 27.63 26.12
CA PRO A 149 -11.56 26.78 27.30
C PRO A 149 -12.72 25.79 27.47
N GLY A 150 -12.40 24.54 27.85
CA GLY A 150 -13.38 23.47 28.04
C GLY A 150 -13.94 22.86 26.75
N THR A 151 -13.55 23.34 25.58
CA THR A 151 -14.04 22.84 24.28
C THR A 151 -13.24 21.64 23.82
N THR A 152 -13.95 20.65 23.28
CA THR A 152 -13.37 19.51 22.54
C THR A 152 -13.77 19.61 21.08
N LEU A 153 -12.78 19.54 20.17
CA LEU A 153 -12.96 19.45 18.73
C LEU A 153 -12.41 18.12 18.22
N THR A 154 -12.95 17.63 17.11
CA THR A 154 -12.36 16.49 16.40
C THR A 154 -11.94 16.94 15.02
N LEU A 155 -10.66 16.76 14.69
CA LEU A 155 -10.14 16.89 13.34
C LEU A 155 -10.24 15.52 12.67
N CYS A 156 -10.88 15.49 11.52
CA CYS A 156 -10.91 14.31 10.69
C CYS A 156 -9.85 14.45 9.62
N ALA A 157 -8.98 13.46 9.50
CA ALA A 157 -7.95 13.39 8.49
C ALA A 157 -8.23 12.24 7.53
N ALA A 158 -8.10 12.49 6.23
CA ALA A 158 -8.12 11.46 5.21
C ALA A 158 -6.83 11.43 4.42
N THR A 159 -6.29 10.24 4.17
CA THR A 159 -5.22 10.06 3.18
C THR A 159 -5.71 9.32 1.94
N ARG A 160 -5.14 9.69 0.79
CA ARG A 160 -5.34 9.00 -0.50
C ARG A 160 -4.04 8.99 -1.29
N LEU A 161 -3.84 7.98 -2.12
CA LEU A 161 -2.69 7.93 -3.03
C LEU A 161 -3.01 8.83 -4.24
N SER A 162 -2.20 9.86 -4.42
CA SER A 162 -2.31 10.81 -5.53
C SER A 162 -1.72 10.26 -6.84
N THR A 163 -0.99 9.15 -6.76
CA THR A 163 -0.43 8.40 -7.91
C THR A 163 -1.25 7.14 -8.19
N SER A 164 -0.88 6.41 -9.25
CA SER A 164 -1.45 5.08 -9.49
C SER A 164 -0.71 3.99 -8.70
N VAL A 165 -1.38 2.86 -8.44
CA VAL A 165 -0.74 1.69 -7.81
C VAL A 165 0.47 1.25 -8.64
N ALA A 166 0.34 1.19 -9.97
CA ALA A 166 1.43 0.79 -10.87
C ALA A 166 2.70 1.66 -10.74
N GLN A 167 2.55 2.97 -10.52
CA GLN A 167 3.69 3.90 -10.38
C GLN A 167 4.40 3.76 -9.03
N SER A 168 3.66 3.42 -7.97
CA SER A 168 4.16 3.46 -6.59
C SER A 168 4.23 2.09 -5.92
N GLN A 169 3.97 1.00 -6.66
CA GLN A 169 3.87 -0.36 -6.14
C GLN A 169 5.09 -0.80 -5.32
N GLY A 170 4.83 -1.33 -4.13
CA GLY A 170 5.86 -1.85 -3.23
C GLY A 170 6.64 -0.76 -2.49
N LEU A 171 6.29 0.52 -2.67
CA LEU A 171 6.77 1.61 -1.84
C LEU A 171 5.94 1.71 -0.56
N SER A 172 6.56 2.24 0.49
CA SER A 172 5.88 2.49 1.76
C SER A 172 6.37 3.78 2.42
N LEU A 173 5.50 4.38 3.22
CA LEU A 173 5.77 5.58 4.00
C LEU A 173 5.17 5.39 5.39
N THR A 174 5.96 5.63 6.42
CA THR A 174 5.49 5.83 7.78
C THR A 174 5.38 7.32 8.05
N ALA A 175 4.21 7.79 8.49
CA ALA A 175 3.98 9.18 8.85
C ALA A 175 3.63 9.30 10.34
N SER A 176 4.02 10.40 10.97
CA SER A 176 3.63 10.73 12.35
C SER A 176 3.23 12.19 12.46
N PHE A 177 2.26 12.48 13.31
CA PHE A 177 1.72 13.82 13.52
C PHE A 177 2.27 14.39 14.83
N ALA A 178 2.83 15.59 14.77
CA ALA A 178 3.20 16.39 15.93
C ALA A 178 2.16 17.49 16.12
N LEU A 179 1.62 17.59 17.33
CA LEU A 179 0.58 18.55 17.65
C LEU A 179 1.16 19.71 18.43
N THR A 180 0.71 20.91 18.13
CA THR A 180 1.10 22.13 18.84
C THR A 180 -0.15 22.93 19.19
N GLY A 181 -0.13 23.57 20.34
CA GLY A 181 -1.11 24.58 20.75
C GLY A 181 -0.38 25.87 21.10
N SER A 182 -1.02 27.02 20.97
CA SER A 182 -0.42 28.30 21.33
C SER A 182 -1.42 29.27 21.94
N VAL A 183 -0.95 30.12 22.85
CA VAL A 183 -1.68 31.23 23.47
C VAL A 183 -0.83 32.50 23.29
N GLY A 184 -1.24 33.39 22.39
CA GLY A 184 -0.43 34.58 22.06
C GLY A 184 0.94 34.18 21.50
N LEU A 185 2.02 34.57 22.19
CA LEU A 185 3.40 34.24 21.80
C LEU A 185 3.91 32.91 22.40
N TRP A 186 3.14 32.27 23.28
CA TRP A 186 3.54 31.02 23.93
C TRP A 186 3.09 29.81 23.14
N THR A 187 3.98 28.83 22.97
CA THR A 187 3.69 27.56 22.29
C THR A 187 3.84 26.39 23.27
N ALA A 188 2.90 25.45 23.19
CA ALA A 188 2.91 24.17 23.89
C ALA A 188 2.92 23.07 22.83
N THR A 189 3.95 22.22 22.83
CA THR A 189 4.03 21.09 21.90
C THR A 189 3.50 19.85 22.59
N ALA A 190 2.41 19.28 22.07
CA ALA A 190 1.99 17.94 22.45
C ALA A 190 2.95 16.94 21.82
N GLY A 191 3.10 15.77 22.46
CA GLY A 191 3.97 14.73 21.92
C GLY A 191 3.58 14.30 20.50
N THR A 192 4.43 13.51 19.87
CA THR A 192 4.16 12.93 18.55
C THR A 192 3.25 11.72 18.66
N THR A 193 2.28 11.59 17.76
CA THR A 193 1.53 10.35 17.60
C THR A 193 2.50 9.22 17.21
N PRO A 194 2.18 7.93 17.51
CA PRO A 194 2.89 6.83 16.90
C PRO A 194 2.87 6.94 15.37
N GLY A 195 3.93 6.46 14.73
CA GLY A 195 3.98 6.38 13.29
C GLY A 195 2.96 5.39 12.74
N PHE A 196 2.31 5.74 11.64
CA PHE A 196 1.43 4.84 10.87
C PHE A 196 2.02 4.58 9.49
N THR A 197 2.00 3.32 9.05
CA THR A 197 2.61 2.91 7.77
C THR A 197 1.55 2.75 6.69
N GLN A 198 1.78 3.41 5.56
CA GLN A 198 1.02 3.26 4.32
C GLN A 198 1.93 2.58 3.30
N SER A 199 1.49 1.49 2.71
CA SER A 199 2.16 0.79 1.62
C SER A 199 1.30 0.82 0.36
N VAL A 200 1.93 0.68 -0.80
CA VAL A 200 1.21 0.49 -2.06
C VAL A 200 1.34 -0.97 -2.45
N TYR A 201 0.20 -1.60 -2.72
CA TYR A 201 0.14 -3.03 -3.04
C TYR A 201 1.07 -3.37 -4.21
N ARG A 202 1.75 -4.52 -4.08
CA ARG A 202 2.56 -5.12 -5.14
C ARG A 202 2.45 -6.62 -5.04
N ILE A 203 2.13 -7.27 -6.15
CA ILE A 203 2.15 -8.71 -6.23
C ILE A 203 3.55 -9.28 -5.93
N GLY A 204 3.61 -10.40 -5.22
CA GLY A 204 4.88 -11.04 -4.83
C GLY A 204 5.70 -11.52 -6.03
N PRO A 205 7.04 -11.63 -5.92
CA PRO A 205 7.85 -12.23 -6.96
C PRO A 205 7.57 -13.73 -7.10
N PRO A 206 7.77 -14.32 -8.30
CA PRO A 206 7.79 -15.77 -8.44
C PRO A 206 8.86 -16.39 -7.53
N THR A 207 8.54 -17.55 -6.98
CA THR A 207 9.45 -18.34 -6.14
C THR A 207 9.68 -19.71 -6.77
N ASP A 208 10.60 -20.49 -6.20
CA ASP A 208 10.94 -21.83 -6.69
C ASP A 208 11.26 -21.88 -8.18
N LEU A 209 11.94 -20.85 -8.68
CA LEU A 209 12.38 -20.80 -10.07
C LEU A 209 13.39 -21.93 -10.33
N GLN A 210 12.91 -22.96 -11.03
CA GLN A 210 13.67 -24.08 -11.51
C GLN A 210 13.93 -23.94 -13.00
N CYS A 211 15.08 -24.44 -13.41
CA CYS A 211 15.45 -24.59 -14.78
C CYS A 211 15.83 -26.06 -14.99
N ALA A 212 15.34 -26.67 -16.07
CA ALA A 212 15.69 -28.02 -16.49
C ALA A 212 16.02 -28.05 -17.98
N ASN A 213 16.96 -28.92 -18.37
CA ASN A 213 17.26 -29.17 -19.78
C ASN A 213 16.20 -30.11 -20.33
N VAL A 214 15.61 -29.76 -21.48
CA VAL A 214 14.65 -30.61 -22.16
C VAL A 214 15.03 -30.75 -23.63
N THR A 215 15.04 -32.01 -24.09
CA THR A 215 15.17 -32.31 -25.51
C THR A 215 13.78 -32.33 -26.11
N ILE A 216 13.49 -31.40 -27.01
CA ILE A 216 12.25 -31.41 -27.80
C ILE A 216 12.59 -31.96 -29.18
N LEU A 217 11.90 -33.02 -29.62
CA LEU A 217 12.14 -33.60 -30.95
C LEU A 217 11.94 -32.54 -32.04
N GLY A 218 12.98 -32.27 -32.84
CA GLY A 218 12.93 -31.35 -33.99
C GLY A 218 13.26 -29.88 -33.69
N VAL A 219 13.56 -29.52 -32.45
CA VAL A 219 14.01 -28.18 -32.04
C VAL A 219 15.30 -28.39 -31.22
N GLY A 220 16.36 -27.61 -31.44
CA GLY A 220 17.64 -27.77 -30.72
C GLY A 220 17.52 -27.66 -29.19
N ASP A 221 18.64 -27.62 -28.46
CA ASP A 221 18.61 -27.65 -26.99
C ASP A 221 17.75 -26.53 -26.39
N VAL A 222 16.77 -26.92 -25.56
CA VAL A 222 15.79 -26.05 -24.92
C VAL A 222 15.98 -26.10 -23.41
N ALA A 223 15.98 -24.92 -22.78
CA ALA A 223 15.87 -24.80 -21.34
C ALA A 223 14.41 -24.54 -20.93
N ARG A 224 13.88 -25.41 -20.08
CA ARG A 224 12.56 -25.24 -19.45
C ARG A 224 12.71 -24.50 -18.14
N PHE A 225 12.07 -23.34 -18.04
CA PHE A 225 11.93 -22.62 -16.79
C PHE A 225 10.55 -22.89 -16.20
N SER A 226 10.49 -23.17 -14.91
CA SER A 226 9.23 -23.36 -14.17
C SER A 226 9.32 -22.73 -12.79
N TRP A 227 8.20 -22.23 -12.26
CA TRP A 227 8.16 -21.51 -10.98
C TRP A 227 6.87 -21.81 -10.24
N ALA A 228 6.83 -21.52 -8.94
CA ALA A 228 5.60 -21.57 -8.17
C ALA A 228 4.64 -20.47 -8.63
N GLN A 229 3.36 -20.80 -8.76
CA GLN A 229 2.32 -19.82 -9.04
C GLN A 229 2.35 -18.70 -8.00
N VAL A 230 2.28 -17.46 -8.48
CA VAL A 230 2.11 -16.29 -7.63
C VAL A 230 0.61 -16.00 -7.48
N PRO A 231 0.05 -15.98 -6.25
CA PRO A 231 -1.34 -15.63 -6.03
C PRO A 231 -1.70 -14.26 -6.62
N GLY A 232 -2.79 -14.21 -7.40
CA GLY A 232 -3.24 -12.99 -8.09
C GLY A 232 -2.59 -12.73 -9.45
N ALA A 233 -1.52 -13.45 -9.83
CA ALA A 233 -0.88 -13.25 -11.12
C ALA A 233 -1.78 -13.77 -12.26
N THR A 234 -1.93 -12.97 -13.32
CA THR A 234 -2.65 -13.36 -14.53
C THR A 234 -1.71 -13.67 -15.67
N THR A 235 -0.52 -13.08 -15.69
CA THR A 235 0.55 -13.39 -16.65
C THR A 235 1.92 -13.31 -16.00
N TYR A 236 2.94 -13.85 -16.68
CA TYR A 236 4.34 -13.71 -16.33
C TYR A 236 5.12 -13.23 -17.53
N THR A 237 5.92 -12.18 -17.35
CA THR A 237 6.86 -11.72 -18.35
C THR A 237 8.20 -12.42 -18.13
N VAL A 238 8.70 -13.05 -19.18
CA VAL A 238 10.02 -13.71 -19.20
C VAL A 238 10.93 -12.85 -20.05
N SER A 239 12.04 -12.40 -19.46
CA SER A 239 12.98 -11.49 -20.10
C SER A 239 14.41 -11.94 -19.88
N ARG A 240 15.30 -11.51 -20.77
CA ARG A 240 16.75 -11.64 -20.61
C ARG A 240 17.38 -10.27 -20.46
N THR A 241 18.48 -10.19 -19.73
CA THR A 241 19.30 -8.97 -19.69
C THR A 241 20.70 -9.26 -20.22
N VAL A 242 21.09 -8.60 -21.30
CA VAL A 242 22.42 -8.75 -21.91
C VAL A 242 23.04 -7.35 -22.03
N SER A 243 24.24 -7.16 -21.48
CA SER A 243 24.95 -5.88 -21.49
C SER A 243 24.10 -4.70 -21.02
N GLY A 244 23.32 -4.90 -19.95
CA GLY A 244 22.42 -3.89 -19.38
C GLY A 244 21.11 -3.67 -20.16
N THR A 245 20.91 -4.33 -21.30
CA THR A 245 19.68 -4.23 -22.09
C THR A 245 18.75 -5.39 -21.76
N THR A 246 17.54 -5.09 -21.28
CA THR A 246 16.50 -6.08 -21.01
C THR A 246 15.61 -6.29 -22.23
N THR A 247 15.44 -7.53 -22.68
CA THR A 247 14.57 -7.92 -23.80
C THR A 247 13.52 -8.90 -23.31
N VAL A 248 12.24 -8.63 -23.59
CA VAL A 248 11.16 -9.59 -23.35
C VAL A 248 11.28 -10.73 -24.35
N ILE A 249 11.40 -11.95 -23.83
CA ILE A 249 11.41 -13.17 -24.63
C ILE A 249 9.98 -13.57 -24.94
N THR A 250 9.13 -13.62 -23.91
CA THR A 250 7.74 -14.05 -24.03
C THR A 250 6.92 -13.65 -22.80
N THR A 251 5.61 -13.76 -22.94
CA THR A 251 4.64 -13.61 -21.85
C THR A 251 3.85 -14.90 -21.72
N VAL A 252 3.83 -15.47 -20.52
CA VAL A 252 3.12 -16.71 -20.19
C VAL A 252 1.83 -16.35 -19.47
N ALA A 253 0.68 -16.67 -20.04
CA ALA A 253 -0.60 -16.57 -19.31
C ALA A 253 -0.63 -17.59 -18.18
N GLN A 254 -1.13 -17.23 -17.00
CA GLN A 254 -1.26 -18.14 -15.86
C GLN A 254 -2.35 -19.20 -16.12
N PRO A 255 -2.00 -20.51 -16.07
CA PRO A 255 -2.92 -21.62 -16.07
C PRO A 255 -4.14 -21.46 -15.18
N SER A 256 -5.39 -21.57 -15.62
CA SER A 256 -6.43 -21.86 -14.63
C SER A 256 -6.14 -23.23 -13.99
N GLY A 257 -5.95 -23.26 -12.68
CA GLY A 257 -5.63 -24.49 -11.92
C GLY A 257 -4.18 -24.98 -12.00
N SER A 258 -3.27 -24.28 -12.70
CA SER A 258 -1.84 -24.65 -12.67
C SER A 258 -1.13 -24.02 -11.48
N THR A 259 -0.58 -24.84 -10.60
CA THR A 259 0.29 -24.38 -9.50
C THR A 259 1.71 -24.08 -9.95
N ARG A 260 2.04 -24.42 -11.20
CA ARG A 260 3.42 -24.41 -11.70
C ARG A 260 3.52 -24.00 -13.17
N PRO A 261 3.47 -22.69 -13.47
CA PRO A 261 3.68 -22.19 -14.82
C PRO A 261 5.08 -22.54 -15.31
N GLN A 262 5.21 -22.71 -16.63
CA GLN A 262 6.47 -23.07 -17.26
C GLN A 262 6.59 -22.47 -18.65
N VAL A 263 7.82 -22.35 -19.12
CA VAL A 263 8.16 -21.91 -20.47
C VAL A 263 9.40 -22.62 -20.97
N ASP A 264 9.39 -22.90 -22.26
CA ASP A 264 10.51 -23.48 -22.99
C ASP A 264 11.21 -22.36 -23.77
N ILE A 265 12.52 -22.20 -23.56
CA ILE A 265 13.33 -21.16 -24.20
C ILE A 265 14.46 -21.81 -24.98
N GLY A 266 14.47 -21.61 -26.30
CA GLY A 266 15.52 -22.09 -27.19
C GLY A 266 16.68 -21.10 -27.35
N SER A 267 17.80 -21.57 -27.91
CA SER A 267 19.02 -20.79 -28.14
C SER A 267 18.81 -19.51 -28.97
N LEU A 268 17.93 -19.54 -29.98
CA LEU A 268 17.59 -18.36 -30.80
C LEU A 268 16.88 -17.27 -29.98
N GLN A 269 15.96 -17.66 -29.09
CA GLN A 269 15.26 -16.74 -28.17
C GLN A 269 16.20 -16.17 -27.12
N LEU A 270 17.31 -16.85 -26.84
CA LEU A 270 18.42 -16.35 -26.02
C LEU A 270 19.41 -15.48 -26.82
N GLY A 271 19.26 -15.40 -28.15
CA GLY A 271 20.11 -14.57 -28.99
C GLY A 271 21.49 -15.19 -29.21
N LEU A 272 21.59 -16.51 -29.11
CA LEU A 272 22.84 -17.27 -29.18
C LEU A 272 23.26 -17.64 -30.61
N SER A 273 22.76 -16.94 -31.64
CA SER A 273 22.91 -17.34 -33.04
C SER A 273 24.36 -17.33 -33.57
N THR A 274 25.31 -16.71 -32.85
CA THR A 274 26.72 -16.56 -33.29
C THR A 274 27.74 -16.79 -32.16
N VAL A 275 27.36 -17.45 -31.07
CA VAL A 275 28.22 -17.49 -29.88
C VAL A 275 29.20 -18.67 -29.93
N LEU A 276 30.50 -18.36 -29.94
CA LEU A 276 31.60 -19.32 -30.05
C LEU A 276 32.28 -19.64 -28.70
N SER A 277 31.77 -19.08 -27.59
CA SER A 277 32.29 -19.30 -26.25
C SER A 277 31.17 -19.72 -25.29
N ALA A 278 31.49 -20.46 -24.24
CA ALA A 278 30.53 -20.70 -23.17
C ALA A 278 30.21 -19.39 -22.41
N GLY A 279 29.03 -19.32 -21.80
CA GLY A 279 28.63 -18.16 -21.00
C GLY A 279 27.33 -18.37 -20.25
N SER A 280 26.82 -17.30 -19.64
CA SER A 280 25.56 -17.29 -18.89
C SER A 280 24.70 -16.08 -19.26
N ILE A 281 23.40 -16.28 -19.45
CA ILE A 281 22.41 -15.22 -19.66
C ILE A 281 21.46 -15.18 -18.47
N PRO A 282 21.33 -14.05 -17.77
CA PRO A 282 20.33 -13.90 -16.72
C PRO A 282 18.93 -13.84 -17.35
N ILE A 283 18.07 -14.75 -16.89
CA ILE A 283 16.64 -14.83 -17.24
C ILE A 283 15.84 -14.38 -16.03
N THR A 284 15.08 -13.31 -16.20
CA THR A 284 14.22 -12.73 -15.17
C THR A 284 12.77 -13.05 -15.48
N ILE A 285 12.07 -13.61 -14.50
CA ILE A 285 10.64 -13.90 -14.56
C ILE A 285 9.91 -12.98 -13.61
N THR A 286 8.94 -12.25 -14.14
CA THR A 286 8.18 -11.25 -13.40
C THR A 286 6.70 -11.58 -13.47
N ALA A 287 6.04 -11.70 -12.32
CA ALA A 287 4.59 -11.86 -12.24
C ALA A 287 3.87 -10.52 -12.48
N ASN A 288 2.78 -10.56 -13.25
CA ASN A 288 1.90 -9.43 -13.51
C ASN A 288 0.45 -9.76 -13.10
N GLU A 289 -0.23 -8.79 -12.52
CA GLU A 289 -1.63 -8.86 -12.15
C GLU A 289 -2.42 -7.74 -12.81
N THR A 290 -3.48 -8.09 -13.53
CA THR A 290 -4.32 -7.12 -14.24
C THR A 290 -5.34 -6.43 -13.35
N THR A 291 -5.75 -7.03 -12.23
CA THR A 291 -6.79 -6.48 -11.33
C THR A 291 -6.41 -5.11 -10.78
N TYR A 292 -5.19 -4.98 -10.26
CA TYR A 292 -4.65 -3.74 -9.69
C TYR A 292 -3.54 -3.12 -10.55
N GLY A 293 -3.20 -3.76 -11.68
CA GLY A 293 -2.15 -3.32 -12.59
C GLY A 293 -0.76 -3.38 -11.95
N THR A 294 -0.48 -4.42 -11.16
CA THR A 294 0.81 -4.55 -10.46
C THR A 294 1.72 -5.59 -11.08
N THR A 295 3.01 -5.38 -10.87
CA THR A 295 4.11 -6.19 -11.36
C THR A 295 5.07 -6.44 -10.21
N SER A 296 5.50 -7.69 -10.05
CA SER A 296 6.48 -8.06 -9.02
C SER A 296 7.88 -7.51 -9.30
N THR A 297 8.80 -7.63 -8.34
CA THR A 297 10.23 -7.33 -8.57
C THR A 297 10.93 -8.34 -9.49
N GLY A 298 10.28 -9.46 -9.79
CA GLY A 298 10.83 -10.58 -10.55
C GLY A 298 11.85 -11.41 -9.77
N VAL A 299 12.20 -12.56 -10.34
CA VAL A 299 13.25 -13.47 -9.87
C VAL A 299 14.15 -13.83 -11.05
N THR A 300 15.46 -13.90 -10.81
CA THR A 300 16.45 -14.13 -11.88
C THR A 300 17.17 -15.46 -11.69
N ARG A 301 17.34 -16.21 -12.78
CA ARG A 301 18.21 -17.40 -12.87
C ARG A 301 19.05 -17.33 -14.14
N ASN A 302 20.26 -17.86 -14.06
CA ASN A 302 21.16 -17.89 -15.22
C ASN A 302 20.91 -19.12 -16.09
N ALA A 303 20.66 -18.88 -17.38
CA ALA A 303 20.78 -19.88 -18.43
C ALA A 303 22.26 -19.95 -18.85
N ASN A 304 22.94 -21.04 -18.52
CA ASN A 304 24.28 -21.30 -19.01
C ASN A 304 24.22 -21.86 -20.43
N TYR A 305 25.24 -21.62 -21.23
CA TYR A 305 25.34 -22.21 -22.57
C TYR A 305 26.79 -22.56 -22.88
N SER A 306 26.98 -23.54 -23.77
CA SER A 306 28.30 -23.99 -24.22
C SER A 306 28.47 -23.84 -25.73
N VAL A 307 29.71 -24.01 -26.21
CA VAL A 307 30.09 -23.88 -27.64
C VAL A 307 29.33 -24.87 -28.53
N LEU A 308 28.81 -25.97 -27.97
CA LEU A 308 27.97 -26.94 -28.67
C LEU A 308 26.46 -26.59 -28.63
N LEU A 309 26.11 -25.34 -28.30
CA LEU A 309 24.74 -24.82 -28.20
C LEU A 309 23.82 -25.51 -27.18
N ASN A 310 24.35 -26.35 -26.29
CA ASN A 310 23.61 -26.86 -25.14
C ASN A 310 23.30 -25.69 -24.18
N VAL A 311 22.03 -25.28 -24.11
CA VAL A 311 21.54 -24.41 -23.03
C VAL A 311 21.30 -25.28 -21.81
N THR A 312 22.00 -24.95 -20.72
CA THR A 312 21.93 -25.65 -19.45
C THR A 312 21.59 -24.72 -18.31
N CYS A 313 21.07 -25.27 -17.23
CA CYS A 313 20.67 -24.49 -16.07
C CYS A 313 21.86 -24.29 -15.14
N GLY A 314 22.24 -23.03 -14.89
CA GLY A 314 23.26 -22.70 -13.91
C GLY A 314 22.75 -22.82 -12.48
N THR A 315 23.56 -23.40 -11.59
CA THR A 315 23.32 -23.43 -10.14
C THR A 315 23.39 -22.04 -9.54
#